data_AF-A0A3R6XQU0-F1
#
_entry.id   AF-A0A3R6XQU0-F1
#
_cell.length_a   1.000
_cell.length_b   1.000
_cell.length_c   1.000
_cell.angle_alpha   90.00
_cell.angle_beta   90.00
_cell.angle_gamma   90.00
#
_symmetry.space_group_name_H-M   'P 1'
#
loop_
_entity.id
_entity.type
_entity.pdbx_description
1 polymer ?
#
loop_
_entity_poly.entity_id
_entity_poly.type
_entity_poly.pdbx_seq_one_letter_code
_entity_poly.pdbx_strand_id
1 'polypeptide(L)'
;DSMYELSAKNDRLIWNGGRDREEELLANCYFNSMNLAMDNGIRSIAFPSISTGVYSFPVELAAKIAVHTVNRFLQDNPDSFDLVEWVLFDTHTESVYEAEVDKLYDK
;
A
#
# COMPACT_ATOMS: atom_id res chain seq x y z
N ASP A 1 -22.71 5.22 -1.04
CA ASP A 1 -21.40 4.60 -0.89
C ASP A 1 -21.44 3.42 0.06
N SER A 2 -21.24 2.23 -0.50
CA SER A 2 -20.96 1.03 0.28
C SER A 2 -19.45 0.95 0.47
N MET A 3 -18.99 1.12 1.71
CA MET A 3 -17.59 0.89 2.08
C MET A 3 -17.36 -0.62 2.19
N TYR A 4 -16.43 -1.16 1.41
CA TYR A 4 -16.02 -2.56 1.49
C TYR A 4 -14.72 -2.66 2.30
N GLU A 5 -14.69 -3.51 3.32
CA GLU A 5 -13.47 -3.82 4.06
C GLU A 5 -12.77 -5.04 3.45
N LEU A 6 -11.61 -4.83 2.83
CA LEU A 6 -10.75 -5.91 2.35
C LEU A 6 -9.72 -6.23 3.44
N SER A 7 -9.88 -7.38 4.09
CA SER A 7 -8.92 -7.86 5.11
C SER A 7 -7.86 -8.74 4.46
N ALA A 8 -6.67 -8.17 4.19
CA ALA A 8 -5.48 -8.94 3.84
C ALA A 8 -4.83 -9.48 5.13
N LYS A 9 -5.20 -10.69 5.55
CA LYS A 9 -4.51 -11.38 6.67
C LYS A 9 -3.30 -12.12 6.16
N ASN A 10 -2.11 -11.72 6.62
CA ASN A 10 -0.90 -12.47 6.41
C ASN A 10 -0.17 -12.62 7.76
N ASP A 11 -0.33 -13.78 8.39
CA ASP A 11 0.17 -14.08 9.74
C ASP A 11 1.71 -14.10 9.85
N ARG A 12 2.43 -13.74 8.77
CA ARG A 12 3.89 -13.71 8.66
C ARG A 12 4.47 -12.34 8.32
N LEU A 13 3.66 -11.28 8.26
CA LEU A 13 4.13 -9.93 7.98
C LEU A 13 4.75 -9.30 9.25
N ILE A 14 5.88 -9.86 9.67
CA ILE A 14 6.70 -9.42 10.80
C ILE A 14 8.07 -9.02 10.25
N TRP A 15 8.55 -7.80 10.51
CA TRP A 15 9.91 -7.41 10.11
C TRP A 15 10.96 -8.07 11.01
N ASN A 16 11.87 -8.84 10.43
CA ASN A 16 13.03 -9.48 11.07
C ASN A 16 14.35 -8.98 10.46
N GLY A 17 14.36 -7.75 9.95
CA GLY A 17 15.52 -7.08 9.37
C GLY A 17 15.71 -7.35 7.87
N GLY A 18 14.63 -7.56 7.12
CA GLY A 18 14.67 -7.73 5.65
C GLY A 18 15.26 -9.07 5.19
N ARG A 19 15.40 -10.03 6.12
CA ARG A 19 16.04 -11.33 5.85
C ARG A 19 15.08 -12.40 5.37
N ASP A 20 13.77 -12.16 5.42
CA ASP A 20 12.75 -13.18 5.15
C ASP A 20 11.65 -12.72 4.19
N ARG A 21 12.04 -12.05 3.09
CA ARG A 21 11.16 -11.60 1.98
C ARG A 21 10.01 -10.68 2.42
N GLU A 22 10.19 -9.99 3.53
CA GLU A 22 9.17 -9.14 4.15
C GLU A 22 8.71 -8.01 3.21
N GLU A 23 9.65 -7.47 2.40
CA GLU A 23 9.33 -6.48 1.37
C GLU A 23 8.42 -7.04 0.27
N GLU A 24 8.68 -8.28 -0.17
CA GLU A 24 7.86 -8.97 -1.18
C GLU A 24 6.47 -9.30 -0.62
N LEU A 25 6.40 -9.73 0.64
CA LEU A 25 5.12 -9.99 1.32
C LEU A 25 4.29 -8.72 1.44
N LEU A 26 4.91 -7.58 1.78
CA LEU A 26 4.24 -6.28 1.85
C LEU A 26 3.73 -5.84 0.47
N ALA A 27 4.58 -5.92 -0.56
CA ALA A 27 4.18 -5.62 -1.93
C ALA A 27 3.01 -6.50 -2.39
N ASN A 28 3.07 -7.80 -2.10
CA ASN A 28 1.99 -8.73 -2.44
C ASN A 28 0.67 -8.40 -1.74
N CYS A 29 0.70 -7.88 -0.50
CA CYS A 29 -0.52 -7.43 0.18
C CYS A 29 -1.20 -6.27 -0.57
N TYR A 30 -0.44 -5.26 -1.02
CA TYR A 30 -0.99 -4.17 -1.82
C TYR A 30 -1.48 -4.67 -3.19
N PHE A 31 -0.66 -5.45 -3.89
CA PHE A 31 -0.99 -5.98 -5.22
C PHE A 31 -2.27 -6.83 -5.21
N ASN A 32 -2.37 -7.79 -4.28
CA ASN A 32 -3.53 -8.66 -4.18
C ASN A 32 -4.80 -7.89 -3.81
N SER A 33 -4.70 -6.87 -2.95
CA SER A 33 -5.84 -6.03 -2.58
C SER A 33 -6.34 -5.20 -3.76
N MET A 34 -5.42 -4.62 -4.55
CA MET A 34 -5.76 -3.91 -5.79
C MET A 34 -6.42 -4.85 -6.80
N ASN A 35 -5.85 -6.04 -7.02
CA ASN A 35 -6.41 -7.01 -7.95
C ASN A 35 -7.82 -7.45 -7.53
N LEU A 36 -8.03 -7.71 -6.24
CA LEU A 36 -9.34 -8.09 -5.71
C LEU A 36 -10.37 -6.96 -5.86
N ALA A 37 -9.98 -5.71 -5.60
CA ALA A 37 -10.85 -4.56 -5.79
C ALA A 37 -11.25 -4.40 -7.28
N MET A 38 -10.28 -4.51 -8.19
CA MET A 38 -10.52 -4.48 -9.63
C MET A 38 -11.46 -5.60 -10.08
N ASP A 39 -11.24 -6.84 -9.63
CA ASP A 39 -12.09 -8.00 -9.96
C ASP A 39 -13.54 -7.83 -9.48
N ASN A 40 -13.76 -7.02 -8.44
CA ASN A 40 -15.10 -6.69 -7.92
C ASN A 40 -15.68 -5.38 -8.48
N GLY A 41 -15.00 -4.73 -9.43
CA GLY A 41 -15.43 -3.46 -10.01
C GLY A 41 -15.40 -2.27 -9.03
N ILE A 42 -14.62 -2.39 -7.95
CA ILE A 42 -14.40 -1.31 -6.98
C ILE A 42 -13.39 -0.32 -7.58
N ARG A 43 -13.80 0.93 -7.75
CA ARG A 43 -12.97 1.99 -8.35
C ARG A 43 -12.31 2.93 -7.34
N SER A 44 -12.67 2.84 -6.06
CA SER A 44 -12.08 3.63 -4.98
C SER A 44 -11.63 2.72 -3.85
N ILE A 45 -10.38 2.87 -3.41
CA ILE A 45 -9.77 2.04 -2.37
C ILE A 45 -8.93 2.88 -1.41
N ALA A 46 -9.00 2.55 -0.13
CA ALA A 46 -8.22 3.21 0.91
C ALA A 46 -7.30 2.18 1.60
N PHE A 47 -6.03 2.54 1.76
CA PHE A 47 -5.02 1.70 2.40
C PHE A 47 -4.51 2.34 3.69
N PRO A 48 -4.44 1.59 4.81
CA PRO A 48 -3.64 2.02 5.94
C PRO A 48 -2.13 1.85 5.64
N SER A 49 -1.28 2.38 6.51
CA SER A 49 0.12 1.99 6.53
C SER A 49 0.27 0.55 7.05
N ILE A 50 0.33 -0.42 6.14
CA ILE A 50 0.39 -1.85 6.48
C ILE A 50 1.76 -2.15 7.09
N SER A 51 1.78 -2.93 8.17
CA SER A 51 2.98 -3.45 8.83
C SER A 51 3.87 -2.45 9.59
N THR A 52 3.49 -1.18 9.72
CA THR A 52 4.28 -0.16 10.45
C THR A 52 3.95 -0.05 11.95
N GLY A 53 3.18 -1.01 12.49
CA GLY A 53 2.82 -1.08 13.91
C GLY A 53 3.71 -2.04 14.72
N VAL A 54 3.10 -3.07 15.33
CA VAL A 54 3.76 -4.09 16.20
C VAL A 54 4.95 -4.80 15.53
N TYR A 55 5.07 -4.70 14.21
CA TYR A 55 6.02 -5.43 13.40
C TYR A 55 7.27 -4.64 13.00
N SER A 56 7.51 -3.43 13.54
CA SER A 56 8.79 -2.70 13.42
C SER A 56 9.32 -2.44 12.00
N PHE A 57 8.45 -2.45 10.99
CA PHE A 57 8.85 -2.13 9.62
C PHE A 57 9.18 -0.63 9.51
N PRO A 58 10.35 -0.23 8.99
CA PRO A 58 10.69 1.18 8.82
C PRO A 58 9.66 1.89 7.93
N VAL A 59 9.09 2.99 8.40
CA VAL A 59 7.99 3.69 7.72
C VAL A 59 8.40 4.15 6.32
N GLU A 60 9.66 4.56 6.14
CA GLU A 60 10.21 4.99 4.86
C GLU A 60 10.27 3.84 3.85
N LEU A 61 10.63 2.64 4.31
CA LEU A 61 10.66 1.46 3.45
C LEU A 61 9.24 0.99 3.13
N ALA A 62 8.33 1.02 4.11
CA ALA A 62 6.93 0.66 3.91
C ALA A 62 6.25 1.59 2.90
N ALA A 63 6.39 2.91 3.08
CA ALA A 63 5.84 3.92 2.18
C ALA A 63 6.37 3.75 0.76
N LYS A 64 7.69 3.55 0.61
CA LYS A 64 8.30 3.30 -0.69
C LYS A 64 7.69 2.08 -1.36
N ILE A 65 7.59 0.94 -0.67
CA ILE A 65 7.03 -0.30 -1.22
C ILE A 65 5.54 -0.12 -1.58
N ALA A 66 4.76 0.48 -0.69
CA ALA A 66 3.34 0.72 -0.88
C ALA A 66 3.08 1.58 -2.13
N VAL A 67 3.67 2.78 -2.17
CA VAL A 67 3.49 3.74 -3.26
C VAL A 67 3.98 3.19 -4.60
N HIS A 68 5.15 2.55 -4.63
CA HIS A 68 5.69 2.00 -5.88
C HIS A 68 4.86 0.83 -6.39
N THR A 69 4.36 -0.03 -5.51
CA THR A 69 3.53 -1.19 -5.90
C THR A 69 2.20 -0.73 -6.46
N VAL A 70 1.52 0.21 -5.77
CA VAL A 70 0.24 0.78 -6.23
C VAL A 70 0.44 1.52 -7.55
N ASN A 71 1.46 2.37 -7.66
CA ASN A 71 1.72 3.10 -8.91
C ASN A 71 1.99 2.17 -10.09
N ARG A 72 2.80 1.11 -9.90
CA ARG A 72 3.01 0.11 -10.96
C ARG A 72 1.70 -0.56 -11.37
N PHE A 73 0.89 -0.97 -10.40
CA PHE A 73 -0.40 -1.60 -10.67
C PHE A 73 -1.31 -0.69 -11.53
N LEU A 74 -1.38 0.61 -11.18
CA LEU A 74 -2.16 1.59 -11.92
C LEU A 74 -1.63 1.84 -13.35
N GLN A 75 -0.31 1.82 -13.53
CA GLN A 75 0.31 1.92 -14.86
C GLN A 75 0.00 0.70 -15.74
N ASP A 76 0.01 -0.49 -15.16
CA ASP A 76 -0.30 -1.74 -15.86
C ASP A 76 -1.81 -1.89 -16.15
N ASN A 77 -2.67 -1.22 -15.36
CA ASN A 77 -4.13 -1.27 -15.46
C ASN A 77 -4.73 0.15 -15.55
N PRO A 78 -4.55 0.86 -16.67
CA PRO A 78 -5.10 2.20 -16.83
C PRO A 78 -6.63 2.19 -16.67
N ASP A 79 -7.19 3.29 -16.14
CA ASP A 79 -8.63 3.51 -15.89
C ASP A 79 -9.31 2.52 -14.92
N SER A 80 -8.54 1.68 -14.22
CA SER A 80 -9.07 0.69 -13.25
C SER A 80 -9.57 1.31 -11.94
N PHE A 81 -8.96 2.41 -11.48
CA PHE A 81 -9.33 3.13 -10.25
C PHE A 81 -9.49 4.63 -10.50
N ASP A 82 -10.47 5.22 -9.82
CA ASP A 82 -10.70 6.68 -9.77
C ASP A 82 -9.95 7.31 -8.59
N LEU A 83 -9.78 6.58 -7.49
CA LEU A 83 -9.21 7.10 -6.25
C LEU A 83 -8.47 6.00 -5.46
N VAL A 84 -7.23 6.31 -5.05
CA VAL A 84 -6.49 5.53 -4.05
C VAL A 84 -6.09 6.47 -2.91
N GLU A 85 -6.56 6.19 -1.69
CA GLU A 85 -6.29 7.01 -0.51
C GLU A 85 -5.36 6.30 0.48
N TRP A 86 -4.48 7.07 1.12
CA TRP A 86 -3.63 6.60 2.21
C TRP A 86 -4.22 7.07 3.54
N VAL A 87 -4.65 6.13 4.39
CA VAL A 87 -5.24 6.41 5.70
C VAL A 87 -4.16 6.27 6.77
N LEU A 88 -3.54 7.39 7.12
CA LEU A 88 -2.34 7.44 7.96
C LEU A 88 -2.69 8.04 9.32
N PHE A 89 -2.13 7.46 10.39
CA PHE A 89 -2.56 7.77 11.77
C PHE A 89 -1.88 9.01 12.36
N ASP A 90 -0.66 9.32 11.90
CA ASP A 90 0.15 10.42 12.41
C ASP A 90 0.82 11.21 11.29
N THR A 91 1.18 12.46 11.60
CA THR A 91 1.79 13.40 10.66
C THR A 91 3.17 12.94 10.16
N HIS A 92 3.92 12.17 10.95
CA HIS A 92 5.22 11.70 10.50
C HIS A 92 5.08 10.68 9.36
N THR A 93 4.18 9.70 9.53
CA THR A 93 3.85 8.72 8.50
C THR A 93 3.27 9.41 7.27
N GLU A 94 2.38 10.39 7.46
CA GLU A 94 1.83 11.22 6.39
C GLU A 94 2.92 11.88 5.55
N SER A 95 3.84 12.63 6.16
CA SER A 95 4.92 13.30 5.44
C SER A 95 5.84 12.33 4.69
N VAL A 96 6.04 11.12 5.21
CA VAL A 96 6.86 10.09 4.53
C VAL A 96 6.15 9.56 3.29
N TYR A 97 4.85 9.29 3.36
CA TYR A 97 4.06 8.86 2.19
C TYR A 97 3.91 9.99 1.16
N GLU A 98 3.67 11.22 1.61
CA GLU A 98 3.60 12.41 0.75
C GLU A 98 4.90 12.57 -0.06
N ALA A 99 6.06 12.52 0.61
CA ALA A 99 7.35 12.61 -0.06
C ALA A 99 7.62 11.47 -1.07
N GLU A 100 7.08 10.26 -0.86
CA GLU A 100 7.18 9.17 -1.84
C GLU A 100 6.22 9.35 -3.02
N VAL A 101 5.03 9.89 -2.79
CA VAL A 101 4.04 10.21 -3.82
C VAL A 101 4.52 11.36 -4.71
N ASP A 102 5.10 12.41 -4.15
CA ASP A 102 5.62 13.56 -4.90
C ASP A 102 6.65 13.16 -5.96
N LYS A 103 7.48 12.15 -5.66
CA LYS A 103 8.47 11.59 -6.62
C LYS A 103 7.83 10.99 -7.87
N LEU A 104 6.53 10.69 -7.87
CA LEU A 104 5.80 10.21 -9.03
C LEU A 104 5.35 11.35 -9.95
N TYR A 105 5.07 12.53 -9.38
CA TYR A 105 4.60 13.71 -10.10
C TYR A 105 5.74 14.59 -10.63
N ASP A 106 6.91 14.54 -10.00
CA ASP A 106 8.12 15.26 -10.43
C ASP A 106 8.84 14.61 -11.65
N LYS A 107 8.16 13.74 -12.41
CA LYS A 107 8.69 13.04 -13.59
C LYS A 107 8.18 13.59 -14.91
#